data_AF-A0A182APP2-F1
#
_entry.id   AF-A0A182APP2-F1
#
_cell.length_a   1.000
_cell.length_b   1.000
_cell.length_c   1.000
_cell.angle_alpha   90.00
_cell.angle_beta   90.00
_cell.angle_gamma   90.00
#
_symmetry.space_group_name_H-M   'P 1'
#
loop_
_entity.id
_entity.type
_entity.pdbx_description
1 polymer ?
#
loop_
_entity_poly.entity_id
_entity_poly.type
_entity_poly.pdbx_seq_one_letter_code
_entity_poly.pdbx_strand_id
1 'polypeptide(L)' 'MRTIVDLPEPERAQLDALCRQRGISRAQALREALSQWLEQQRPQHEQVFGLWRDRPEGSLDLQEALRSEWAGR' A
#
# COMPACT_ATOMS: atom_id res chain seq x y z
N MET A 1 -3.54 13.01 -12.30
CA MET A 1 -4.66 13.52 -11.47
C MET A 1 -4.14 14.66 -10.58
N ARG A 2 -4.97 15.64 -10.22
CA ARG A 2 -4.59 16.78 -9.36
C ARG A 2 -5.39 16.71 -8.05
N THR A 3 -4.69 16.85 -6.93
CA THR A 3 -5.27 16.86 -5.58
C THR A 3 -4.92 18.19 -4.92
N ILE A 4 -5.88 18.79 -4.22
CA ILE A 4 -5.66 19.99 -3.40
C ILE A 4 -5.58 19.51 -1.95
N VAL A 5 -4.57 20.00 -1.22
CA VAL A 5 -4.32 19.63 0.18
C VAL A 5 -4.08 20.92 0.95
N ASP A 6 -4.80 21.09 2.04
CA ASP A 6 -4.58 22.19 2.97
C ASP A 6 -3.50 21.79 3.97
N LEU A 7 -2.52 22.68 4.16
CA LEU A 7 -1.41 22.50 5.09
C LEU A 7 -1.42 23.63 6.10
N PRO A 8 -1.27 23.35 7.40
CA PRO A 8 -0.99 24.37 8.40
C PRO A 8 0.19 25.26 7.96
N GLU A 9 0.06 26.56 8.22
CA GLU A 9 1.10 27.56 7.95
C GLU A 9 2.52 27.13 8.37
N PRO A 10 2.76 26.62 9.61
CA PRO A 10 4.11 26.24 10.02
C PRO A 10 4.68 25.07 9.20
N GLU A 11 3.85 24.07 8.89
CA GLU A 11 4.27 22.91 8.08
C GLU A 11 4.58 23.31 6.64
N ARG A 12 3.78 24.23 6.08
CA ARG A 12 4.04 24.78 4.75
C ARG A 12 5.37 25.53 4.69
N ALA A 13 5.65 26.37 5.69
CA ALA A 13 6.91 27.11 5.77
C ALA A 13 8.12 26.18 5.88
N GLN A 14 8.00 25.11 6.67
CA GLN A 14 9.03 24.09 6.80
C GLN A 14 9.28 23.36 5.47
N LEU A 15 8.21 22.96 4.76
CA LEU A 15 8.30 22.34 3.44
C LEU A 15 8.99 23.25 2.44
N ASP A 16 8.65 24.54 2.42
CA ASP A 16 9.25 25.53 1.52
C ASP A 16 10.76 25.69 1.76
N ALA A 17 11.19 25.72 3.03
CA ALA A 17 12.61 25.79 3.38
C ALA A 17 13.39 24.56 2.87
N LEU A 18 12.84 23.35 3.07
CA LEU A 18 13.44 22.10 2.60
C LEU A 18 13.49 22.04 1.07
N CYS A 19 12.43 22.46 0.39
CA CYS A 19 12.37 22.51 -1.07
C CYS A 19 13.44 23.45 -1.64
N ARG A 20 13.62 24.63 -1.04
CA ARG A 20 14.68 25.58 -1.43
C ARG A 20 16.08 25.00 -1.22
N GLN A 21 16.32 24.38 -0.07
CA GLN A 21 17.62 23.76 0.23
C GLN A 21 17.97 22.65 -0.76
N ARG A 22 16.97 21.86 -1.18
CA ARG A 22 17.15 20.72 -2.10
C ARG A 22 17.03 21.09 -3.58
N GLY A 23 16.60 22.30 -3.91
CA GLY A 23 16.36 22.72 -5.30
C GLY A 23 15.20 22.00 -5.98
N ILE A 24 14.18 21.56 -5.23
CA ILE A 24 13.03 20.80 -5.76
C ILE A 24 11.72 21.57 -5.60
N SER A 25 10.72 21.21 -6.40
CA SER A 25 9.37 21.77 -6.25
C SER A 25 8.63 21.15 -5.06
N ARG A 26 7.71 21.91 -4.44
CA ARG A 26 6.78 21.40 -3.40
C ARG A 26 6.05 20.14 -3.86
N ALA A 27 5.58 20.13 -5.11
CA ALA A 27 4.86 18.99 -5.66
C ALA A 27 5.73 17.74 -5.77
N GLN A 28 7.02 17.90 -6.07
CA GLN A 28 7.97 16.79 -6.05
C GLN A 28 8.19 16.27 -4.63
N ALA A 29 8.45 17.16 -3.68
CA ALA A 29 8.64 16.78 -2.27
C ALA A 29 7.44 15.99 -1.72
N LEU A 30 6.21 16.44 -2.02
CA LEU A 30 4.99 15.73 -1.63
C LEU A 30 4.85 14.37 -2.31
N ARG A 31 5.22 14.24 -3.60
CA ARG A 31 5.21 12.94 -4.30
C ARG A 31 6.23 11.97 -3.71
N GLU A 32 7.43 12.44 -3.37
CA GLU A 32 8.46 11.63 -2.74
C GLU A 32 8.01 11.16 -1.35
N ALA A 33 7.46 12.07 -0.53
CA ALA A 33 6.93 11.75 0.79
C ALA A 33 5.78 10.74 0.71
N LEU A 34 4.84 10.93 -0.22
CA LEU A 34 3.73 10.00 -0.44
C LEU A 34 4.23 8.61 -0.87
N SER A 35 5.22 8.55 -1.76
CA SER A 35 5.79 7.28 -2.22
C SER A 35 6.44 6.52 -1.08
N GLN A 36 7.25 7.20 -0.26
CA GLN A 36 7.88 6.60 0.92
C GLN A 36 6.85 6.14 1.96
N TRP A 37 5.81 6.94 2.19
CA TRP A 37 4.74 6.56 3.11
C TRP A 37 4.00 5.31 2.61
N LEU A 38 3.65 5.24 1.32
CA LEU A 38 3.00 4.07 0.73
C LEU A 38 3.87 2.82 0.78
N GLU A 39 5.18 2.95 0.59
CA GLU A 39 6.13 1.83 0.74
C GLU A 39 6.15 1.29 2.17
N GLN A 40 6.07 2.16 3.18
CA GLN A 40 5.99 1.76 4.58
C GLN A 40 4.66 1.10 4.93
N GLN A 41 3.58 1.45 4.24
CA GLN A 41 2.26 0.83 4.42
C GLN A 41 2.11 -0.50 3.66
N ARG A 42 3.10 -0.91 2.85
CA ARG A 42 3.01 -2.21 2.18
C ARG A 42 2.95 -3.31 3.24
N PRO A 43 1.96 -4.22 3.16
CA PRO A 43 1.91 -5.35 4.07
C PRO A 43 3.24 -6.12 3.96
N GLN A 44 3.85 -6.39 5.11
CA GLN A 44 5.00 -7.28 5.15
C GLN A 44 4.54 -8.63 4.62
N HIS A 45 5.11 -9.03 3.48
CA HIS A 45 4.78 -10.29 2.81
C HIS A 45 5.10 -11.53 3.68
N GLU A 46 5.72 -11.35 4.85
CA GLU A 46 5.92 -12.40 5.84
C GLU A 46 4.59 -13.01 6.33
N GLN A 47 3.46 -12.31 6.23
CA GLN A 47 2.14 -12.86 6.55
C GLN A 47 1.47 -13.62 5.39
N VAL A 48 2.01 -13.59 4.16
CA VAL A 48 1.38 -14.30 3.03
C VAL A 48 1.79 -15.78 2.99
N PHE A 49 2.97 -16.12 3.51
CA PHE A 49 3.38 -17.52 3.70
C PHE A 49 2.70 -18.09 4.95
N GLY A 50 1.71 -18.95 4.75
CA GLY A 50 0.95 -19.54 5.86
C GLY A 50 -0.40 -18.89 6.14
N LEU A 51 -0.89 -18.00 5.26
CA LEU A 51 -2.26 -17.46 5.33
C LEU A 51 -3.35 -18.57 5.35
N TRP A 52 -2.98 -19.76 4.88
CA TRP A 52 -3.81 -20.96 4.82
C TRP A 52 -3.55 -21.95 5.96
N ARG A 53 -2.58 -21.68 6.85
CA ARG A 53 -2.17 -22.59 7.94
C ARG A 53 -3.29 -22.85 8.93
N ASP A 54 -4.04 -21.82 9.28
CA ASP A 54 -5.08 -21.88 10.32
C ASP A 54 -6.48 -22.14 9.73
N ARG A 55 -6.57 -22.47 8.44
CA ARG A 55 -7.86 -22.89 7.88
C ARG A 55 -8.16 -24.32 8.31
N PRO A 56 -9.41 -24.60 8.72
CA PRO A 56 -9.81 -25.92 9.19
C PRO A 56 -9.91 -26.95 8.05
N GLU A 57 -10.00 -26.50 6.80
CA GLU A 57 -10.19 -27.32 5.61
C GLU A 57 -8.85 -27.80 5.06
N GLY A 58 -8.74 -29.10 4.77
CA GLY A 58 -7.60 -29.64 4.07
C GLY A 58 -7.50 -29.06 2.65
N SER A 59 -6.28 -28.72 2.21
CA SER A 59 -6.06 -28.14 0.87
C SER A 59 -6.59 -29.02 -0.27
N LEU A 60 -6.61 -30.35 -0.07
CA LEU A 60 -7.12 -31.31 -1.04
C LEU A 60 -8.65 -31.31 -1.08
N ASP A 61 -9.31 -31.30 0.08
CA ASP A 61 -10.77 -31.27 0.19
C ASP A 61 -11.33 -29.99 -0.45
N LEU A 62 -10.67 -28.85 -0.23
CA LEU A 62 -11.03 -27.60 -0.86
C LEU A 62 -10.86 -27.63 -2.39
N GLN A 63 -9.76 -28.21 -2.87
CA GLN A 63 -9.52 -28.37 -4.31
C GLN A 63 -10.62 -29.23 -4.95
N GLU A 64 -11.01 -30.33 -4.30
CA GLU A 64 -12.05 -31.24 -4.77
C GLU A 64 -13.42 -30.57 -4.79
N ALA A 65 -13.78 -29.84 -3.73
CA ALA A 65 -15.00 -29.04 -3.67
C ALA A 65 -15.08 -28.04 -4.84
N LEU A 66 -14.04 -27.23 -5.05
CA LEU A 66 -13.97 -26.26 -6.15
C LEU A 66 -14.08 -26.92 -7.53
N ARG A 67 -13.47 -28.10 -7.73
CA ARG A 67 -13.58 -28.83 -9.00
C ARG A 67 -14.96 -29.42 -9.23
N SER A 68 -15.62 -29.86 -8.16
CA SER A 68 -16.98 -30.41 -8.24
C SER A 68 -18.00 -29.38 -8.75
N GLU A 69 -17.77 -28.08 -8.49
CA GLU A 69 -18.62 -26.99 -8.99
C GLU A 69 -18.66 -26.93 -10.53
N TRP A 70 -17.63 -27.45 -11.21
CA TRP A 70 -17.53 -27.43 -12.66
C TRP A 70 -17.97 -28.75 -13.31
N ALA A 71 -18.04 -29.83 -12.54
CA ALA A 71 -18.44 -31.16 -13.04
C ALA A 71 -19.96 -31.30 -13.22
N GLY A 72 -20.75 -30.41 -12.62
CA GLY A 72 -22.22 -30.39 -12.74
C GLY A 72 -22.76 -29.50 -13.87
N ARG A 73 -21.92 -29.09 -14.83
CA ARG A 73 -22.32 -28.23 -15.95
C ARG A 73 -22.21 -28.92 -17.29
#